data_AF-A0A937TNH6-F1
#
_entry.id   AF-A0A937TNH6-F1
#
_cell.length_a   1.000
_cell.length_b   1.000
_cell.length_c   1.000
_cell.angle_alpha   90.00
_cell.angle_beta   90.00
_cell.angle_gamma   90.00
#
_symmetry.space_group_name_H-M   'P 1'
#
loop_
_entity.id
_entity.type
_entity.pdbx_description
1 polymer ?
#
loop_
_entity_poly.entity_id
_entity_poly.type
_entity_poly.pdbx_seq_one_letter_code
_entity_poly.pdbx_strand_id
1 'polypeptide(L)'
;IVLLFLSFSFFNACTTTQKSNEQIKILILSGRNNHAWEQTTPVLQRTFEESGCFEVDVTNQPDTFNFENFRAYDVIVSNWNSWPENDIRWPETTEYGLLKFVEQGGGLVFFHASTSVFYEWPEFEKISTGAWKEETWHGEMCPVTVTIDDRDHPITKGMTGFCIFDELWFNAEKNDAFHILGSAGKKDEEGNEMESQPAIFVANHGKGRIFHTILGHDARTMRNTGFQALVLRGTEWAATSDVTIPLPQELREELPGENPDYNWFETDTTFGLLNHTDIVWQFNYNDFRGKPYFHPVYLGRNRITCVSPDDHIWHLGQWFSWKYINGVNYWEYTGKSYRSEGVTDITLVKLIKNPDFSAEIHLDIDYHPQDGETVLKEKRIITVSPPDNQKLWMDYELLSEAVSDRVDINRTPILGEPDGKSWGGYAGLSIRYNQDLMDASWISSNGDTSDVNGTTGDWLNMSFKGLDGDRIGSAMFVPDNTKREGWAWYLIDNPELPFYYFSPAYLYLAPLQLSKGDCIKLNYRILHISGEVTSEQLSSVYQSYINR
;
A
#
# COMPACT_ATOMS: atom_id res chain seq x y z
N ILE A 1 -55.51 0.20 -35.42
CA ILE A 1 -54.57 -0.85 -35.91
C ILE A 1 -53.18 -0.33 -35.63
N VAL A 2 -52.57 -0.91 -34.60
CA VAL A 2 -51.21 -0.61 -34.12
C VAL A 2 -50.24 -1.37 -35.03
N LEU A 3 -49.19 -0.71 -35.50
CA LEU A 3 -48.04 -1.38 -36.13
C LEU A 3 -46.78 -0.92 -35.39
N LEU A 4 -46.32 -1.77 -34.47
CA LEU A 4 -45.02 -1.69 -33.82
C LEU A 4 -43.92 -1.95 -34.86
N PHE A 5 -42.94 -1.06 -34.95
CA PHE A 5 -41.62 -1.38 -35.49
C PHE A 5 -40.67 -1.67 -34.33
N LEU A 6 -40.33 -2.95 -34.15
CA LEU A 6 -39.26 -3.42 -33.28
C LEU A 6 -37.93 -3.29 -34.04
N SER A 7 -37.07 -2.37 -33.61
CA SER A 7 -35.66 -2.35 -33.99
C SER A 7 -34.90 -3.36 -33.14
N PHE A 8 -34.43 -4.44 -33.77
CA PHE A 8 -33.49 -5.38 -33.16
C PHE A 8 -32.08 -4.74 -33.15
N SER A 9 -31.62 -4.31 -31.97
CA SER A 9 -30.19 -4.08 -31.73
C SER A 9 -29.53 -5.42 -31.46
N PHE A 10 -28.67 -5.86 -32.38
CA PHE A 10 -27.75 -6.98 -32.14
C PHE A 10 -26.68 -6.52 -31.14
N PHE A 11 -26.89 -6.81 -29.86
CA PHE A 11 -25.78 -6.92 -28.91
C PHE A 11 -25.03 -8.21 -29.28
N ASN A 12 -23.82 -8.08 -29.84
CA ASN A 12 -22.84 -9.16 -29.79
C ASN A 12 -22.41 -9.31 -28.33
N ALA A 13 -23.18 -10.10 -27.57
CA ALA A 13 -22.69 -10.70 -26.35
C ALA A 13 -21.54 -11.62 -26.76
N CYS A 14 -20.31 -11.15 -26.60
CA CYS A 14 -19.16 -12.03 -26.53
C CYS A 14 -19.38 -12.87 -25.27
N THR A 15 -20.00 -14.03 -25.43
CA THR A 15 -20.10 -15.04 -24.38
C THR A 15 -18.68 -15.56 -24.16
N THR A 16 -17.92 -14.88 -23.31
CA THR A 16 -16.82 -15.50 -22.60
C THR A 16 -17.42 -16.65 -21.81
N THR A 17 -17.13 -17.86 -22.26
CA THR A 17 -17.34 -19.07 -21.47
C THR A 17 -16.67 -18.86 -20.13
N GLN A 18 -17.48 -18.67 -19.10
CA GLN A 18 -17.07 -18.62 -17.70
C GLN A 18 -16.46 -19.99 -17.38
N LYS A 19 -15.13 -20.11 -17.49
CA LYS A 19 -14.38 -21.21 -16.87
C LYS A 19 -14.82 -21.21 -15.39
N SER A 20 -15.16 -22.38 -14.86
CA SER A 20 -15.42 -22.52 -13.42
C SER A 20 -14.26 -21.90 -12.65
N ASN A 21 -14.58 -20.90 -11.82
CA ASN A 21 -13.62 -20.13 -11.04
C ASN A 21 -13.17 -20.95 -9.82
N GLU A 22 -12.61 -22.14 -10.04
CA GLU A 22 -11.98 -22.91 -8.97
C GLU A 22 -10.67 -22.19 -8.60
N GLN A 23 -10.59 -21.77 -7.33
CA GLN A 23 -9.39 -21.16 -6.79
C GLN A 23 -8.26 -22.19 -6.73
N ILE A 24 -7.03 -21.73 -6.93
CA ILE A 24 -5.83 -22.56 -6.80
C ILE A 24 -5.65 -22.89 -5.31
N LYS A 25 -5.64 -24.17 -4.95
CA LYS A 25 -5.47 -24.60 -3.56
C LYS A 25 -3.99 -24.60 -3.21
N ILE A 26 -3.62 -23.84 -2.17
CA ILE A 26 -2.23 -23.76 -1.72
C ILE A 26 -2.10 -24.17 -0.25
N LEU A 27 -0.97 -24.77 0.08
CA LEU A 27 -0.57 -25.03 1.47
C LEU A 27 0.68 -24.23 1.80
N ILE A 28 0.58 -23.35 2.79
CA ILE A 28 1.73 -22.66 3.38
C ILE A 28 2.36 -23.55 4.46
N LEU A 29 3.62 -23.94 4.27
CA LEU A 29 4.42 -24.61 5.30
C LEU A 29 5.00 -23.55 6.25
N SER A 30 4.68 -23.63 7.53
CA SER A 30 5.12 -22.72 8.58
C SER A 30 5.49 -23.49 9.85
N GLY A 31 5.68 -22.80 10.98
CA GLY A 31 5.94 -23.41 12.29
C GLY A 31 7.40 -23.48 12.72
N ARG A 32 8.36 -23.27 11.80
CA ARG A 32 9.78 -23.08 12.13
C ARG A 32 10.46 -22.27 11.03
N ASN A 33 11.13 -21.19 11.42
CA ASN A 33 11.96 -20.36 10.55
C ASN A 33 12.88 -19.52 11.46
N ASN A 34 14.10 -19.20 11.03
CA ASN A 34 14.96 -18.25 11.73
C ASN A 34 14.45 -16.79 11.64
N HIS A 35 13.55 -16.49 10.69
CA HIS A 35 12.84 -15.22 10.60
C HIS A 35 11.51 -15.25 11.37
N ALA A 36 10.87 -14.09 11.53
CA ALA A 36 9.63 -13.91 12.29
C ALA A 36 8.39 -14.52 11.59
N TRP A 37 8.35 -15.84 11.44
CA TRP A 37 7.30 -16.56 10.70
C TRP A 37 5.89 -16.35 11.25
N GLU A 38 5.75 -16.12 12.55
CA GLU A 38 4.48 -15.75 13.18
C GLU A 38 3.91 -14.42 12.65
N GLN A 39 4.78 -13.55 12.10
CA GLN A 39 4.39 -12.29 11.46
C GLN A 39 4.31 -12.42 9.92
N THR A 40 5.23 -13.17 9.29
CA THR A 40 5.26 -13.29 7.83
C THR A 40 4.18 -14.22 7.28
N THR A 41 3.85 -15.33 7.96
CA THR A 41 2.79 -16.26 7.51
C THR A 41 1.43 -15.56 7.37
N PRO A 42 0.94 -14.76 8.34
CA PRO A 42 -0.31 -14.01 8.17
C PRO A 42 -0.30 -13.02 6.99
N VAL A 43 0.84 -12.37 6.71
CA VAL A 43 0.97 -11.45 5.56
C VAL A 43 0.88 -12.21 4.24
N LEU A 44 1.54 -13.36 4.13
CA LEU A 44 1.46 -14.23 2.95
C LEU A 44 0.04 -14.76 2.74
N GLN A 45 -0.57 -15.31 3.80
CA GLN A 45 -1.94 -15.82 3.76
C GLN A 45 -2.89 -14.75 3.24
N ARG A 46 -2.82 -13.55 3.80
CA ARG A 46 -3.64 -12.42 3.38
C ARG A 46 -3.40 -12.02 1.93
N THR A 47 -2.13 -11.95 1.51
CA THR A 47 -1.76 -11.60 0.13
C THR A 47 -2.42 -12.56 -0.87
N PHE A 48 -2.39 -13.87 -0.59
CA PHE A 48 -3.05 -14.87 -1.42
C PHE A 48 -4.58 -14.79 -1.37
N GLU A 49 -5.16 -14.68 -0.18
CA GLU A 49 -6.63 -14.60 0.00
C GLU A 49 -7.24 -13.35 -0.65
N GLU A 50 -6.63 -12.17 -0.46
CA GLU A 50 -7.13 -10.90 -0.99
C GLU A 50 -7.03 -10.81 -2.52
N SER A 51 -6.19 -11.62 -3.16
CA SER A 51 -6.17 -11.72 -4.63
C SER A 51 -7.44 -12.36 -5.20
N GLY A 52 -8.16 -13.14 -4.40
CA GLY A 52 -9.32 -13.93 -4.83
C GLY A 52 -8.99 -15.17 -5.68
N CYS A 53 -7.72 -15.37 -6.06
CA CYS A 53 -7.29 -16.47 -6.94
C CYS A 53 -6.96 -17.77 -6.18
N PHE A 54 -6.72 -17.69 -4.86
CA PHE A 54 -6.19 -18.80 -4.07
C PHE A 54 -7.12 -19.19 -2.90
N GLU A 55 -7.19 -20.49 -2.63
CA GLU A 55 -7.71 -21.06 -1.38
C GLU A 55 -6.50 -21.47 -0.54
N VAL A 56 -6.38 -20.95 0.68
CA VAL A 56 -5.14 -21.02 1.46
C VAL A 56 -5.34 -21.85 2.73
N ASP A 57 -4.55 -22.91 2.87
CA ASP A 57 -4.35 -23.62 4.14
C ASP A 57 -2.95 -23.35 4.70
N VAL A 58 -2.81 -23.42 6.02
CA VAL A 58 -1.53 -23.24 6.72
C VAL A 58 -1.29 -24.43 7.64
N THR A 59 -0.07 -24.98 7.61
CA THR A 59 0.37 -25.98 8.59
C THR A 59 1.61 -25.49 9.34
N ASN A 60 1.60 -25.63 10.68
CA ASN A 60 2.79 -25.43 11.52
C ASN A 60 3.54 -26.73 11.80
N GLN A 61 3.12 -27.84 11.19
CA GLN A 61 3.67 -29.19 11.39
C GLN A 61 3.85 -29.90 10.04
N PRO A 62 4.70 -29.36 9.15
CA PRO A 62 4.91 -29.93 7.80
C PRO A 62 5.47 -31.36 7.86
N ASP A 63 6.18 -31.71 8.93
CA ASP A 63 6.73 -33.03 9.20
C ASP A 63 5.68 -34.14 9.36
N THR A 64 4.40 -33.78 9.60
CA THR A 64 3.28 -34.73 9.70
C THR A 64 2.64 -35.09 8.35
N PHE A 65 3.02 -34.41 7.28
CA PHE A 65 2.41 -34.59 5.95
C PHE A 65 3.03 -35.77 5.20
N ASN A 66 2.28 -36.34 4.26
CA ASN A 66 2.79 -37.28 3.29
C ASN A 66 2.21 -36.96 1.90
N PHE A 67 2.52 -37.79 0.90
CA PHE A 67 2.03 -37.60 -0.47
C PHE A 67 0.51 -37.40 -0.57
N GLU A 68 -0.29 -38.15 0.21
CA GLU A 68 -1.76 -38.03 0.15
C GLU A 68 -2.27 -36.71 0.71
N ASN A 69 -1.53 -36.09 1.65
CA ASN A 69 -1.82 -34.75 2.11
C ASN A 69 -1.40 -33.70 1.07
N PHE A 70 -0.19 -33.80 0.52
CA PHE A 70 0.32 -32.81 -0.44
C PHE A 70 -0.48 -32.79 -1.74
N ARG A 71 -0.89 -33.94 -2.28
CA ARG A 71 -1.68 -34.03 -3.53
C ARG A 71 -3.09 -33.43 -3.45
N ALA A 72 -3.52 -32.98 -2.28
CA ALA A 72 -4.78 -32.24 -2.10
C ALA A 72 -4.68 -30.77 -2.54
N TYR A 73 -3.46 -30.28 -2.75
CA TYR A 73 -3.15 -28.91 -3.14
C TYR A 73 -2.56 -28.87 -4.56
N ASP A 74 -2.63 -27.70 -5.18
CA ASP A 74 -1.97 -27.42 -6.46
C ASP A 74 -0.53 -26.95 -6.24
N VAL A 75 -0.30 -26.17 -5.17
CA VAL A 75 1.02 -25.58 -4.86
C VAL A 75 1.34 -25.69 -3.37
N ILE A 76 2.59 -25.99 -3.06
CA ILE A 76 3.16 -25.87 -1.72
C ILE A 76 4.03 -24.61 -1.65
N VAL A 77 3.76 -23.76 -0.67
CA VAL A 77 4.47 -22.50 -0.44
C VAL A 77 5.27 -22.63 0.84
N SER A 78 6.60 -22.57 0.79
CA SER A 78 7.44 -22.77 1.98
C SER A 78 7.75 -21.45 2.67
N ASN A 79 7.26 -21.26 3.90
CA ASN A 79 7.77 -20.29 4.89
C ASN A 79 8.59 -21.00 5.98
N TRP A 80 9.15 -22.17 5.68
CA TRP A 80 9.75 -23.04 6.68
C TRP A 80 11.24 -23.24 6.42
N ASN A 81 12.04 -23.21 7.48
CA ASN A 81 13.41 -23.69 7.47
C ASN A 81 13.85 -24.15 8.87
N SER A 82 15.05 -24.73 8.95
CA SER A 82 15.64 -25.17 10.21
C SER A 82 16.92 -24.41 10.58
N TRP A 83 17.26 -23.34 9.87
CA TRP A 83 18.50 -22.57 10.09
C TRP A 83 18.64 -22.11 11.56
N PRO A 84 19.86 -22.17 12.16
CA PRO A 84 21.14 -22.62 11.57
C PRO A 84 21.33 -24.16 11.58
N GLU A 85 20.37 -24.92 12.11
CA GLU A 85 20.41 -26.39 12.13
C GLU A 85 19.93 -26.97 10.81
N ASN A 86 20.70 -26.78 9.73
CA ASN A 86 20.26 -27.00 8.35
C ASN A 86 19.88 -28.43 7.97
N ASP A 87 20.14 -29.42 8.82
CA ASP A 87 19.89 -30.83 8.52
C ASP A 87 18.91 -31.51 9.50
N ILE A 88 18.01 -30.72 10.08
CA ILE A 88 16.82 -31.29 10.74
C ILE A 88 15.89 -31.81 9.65
N ARG A 89 16.09 -33.08 9.31
CA ARG A 89 15.32 -33.82 8.31
C ARG A 89 13.89 -34.09 8.77
N TRP A 90 12.96 -34.07 7.81
CA TRP A 90 11.61 -34.55 8.04
C TRP A 90 11.58 -36.09 8.01
N PRO A 91 10.49 -36.73 8.46
CA PRO A 91 10.32 -38.16 8.25
C PRO A 91 10.43 -38.52 6.76
N GLU A 92 11.04 -39.67 6.44
CA GLU A 92 11.22 -40.13 5.04
C GLU A 92 9.91 -40.13 4.23
N THR A 93 8.77 -40.38 4.90
CA THR A 93 7.43 -40.34 4.27
C THR A 93 7.03 -38.96 3.78
N THR A 94 7.44 -37.92 4.51
CA THR A 94 7.18 -36.51 4.21
C THR A 94 8.10 -36.06 3.08
N GLU A 95 9.37 -36.39 3.17
CA GLU A 95 10.39 -36.10 2.16
C GLU A 95 10.04 -36.73 0.81
N TYR A 96 9.76 -38.03 0.80
CA TYR A 96 9.25 -38.74 -0.37
C TYR A 96 7.95 -38.12 -0.88
N GLY A 97 7.06 -37.73 0.04
CA GLY A 97 5.78 -37.12 -0.29
C GLY A 97 5.93 -35.83 -1.09
N LEU A 98 6.80 -34.93 -0.63
CA LEU A 98 7.07 -33.65 -1.30
C LEU A 98 7.72 -33.88 -2.68
N LEU A 99 8.78 -34.69 -2.76
CA LEU A 99 9.46 -34.97 -4.03
C LEU A 99 8.51 -35.55 -5.06
N LYS A 100 7.70 -36.54 -4.66
CA LYS A 100 6.72 -37.18 -5.55
C LYS A 100 5.62 -36.21 -5.97
N PHE A 101 5.17 -35.34 -5.08
CA PHE A 101 4.19 -34.30 -5.40
C PHE A 101 4.71 -33.38 -6.52
N VAL A 102 5.93 -32.87 -6.40
CA VAL A 102 6.56 -32.04 -7.44
C VAL A 102 6.76 -32.84 -8.72
N GLU A 103 7.32 -34.05 -8.65
CA GLU A 103 7.54 -34.90 -9.83
C GLU A 103 6.24 -35.14 -10.62
N GLN A 104 5.09 -35.26 -9.94
CA GLN A 104 3.79 -35.51 -10.55
C GLN A 104 3.07 -34.28 -11.09
N GLY A 105 3.58 -33.07 -10.87
CA GLY A 105 3.00 -31.84 -11.42
C GLY A 105 2.64 -30.77 -10.40
N GLY A 106 2.82 -31.05 -9.12
CA GLY A 106 2.62 -30.07 -8.06
C GLY A 106 3.58 -28.89 -8.16
N GLY A 107 3.08 -27.70 -7.86
CA GLY A 107 3.88 -26.48 -7.82
C GLY A 107 4.63 -26.34 -6.49
N LEU A 108 5.82 -25.76 -6.52
CA LEU A 108 6.60 -25.45 -5.32
C LEU A 108 7.06 -24.00 -5.35
N VAL A 109 6.82 -23.28 -4.26
CA VAL A 109 7.17 -21.87 -4.13
C VAL A 109 8.04 -21.69 -2.89
N PHE A 110 9.19 -21.05 -3.11
CA PHE A 110 10.10 -20.62 -2.07
C PHE A 110 10.21 -19.10 -2.06
N PHE A 111 10.52 -18.55 -0.90
CA PHE A 111 10.99 -17.19 -0.77
C PHE A 111 12.03 -17.08 0.35
N HIS A 112 12.94 -16.12 0.20
CA HIS A 112 14.00 -15.81 1.16
C HIS A 112 14.68 -17.07 1.74
N ALA A 113 14.74 -17.20 3.07
CA ALA A 113 15.42 -18.29 3.75
C ALA A 113 14.72 -19.66 3.72
N SER A 114 13.62 -19.82 2.98
CA SER A 114 12.88 -21.10 2.94
C SER A 114 13.64 -22.24 2.24
N THR A 115 14.71 -21.95 1.50
CA THR A 115 15.64 -22.96 0.94
C THR A 115 16.88 -23.20 1.79
N SER A 116 17.06 -22.44 2.89
CA SER A 116 18.17 -22.62 3.83
C SER A 116 17.92 -23.79 4.79
N VAL A 117 17.75 -24.98 4.20
CA VAL A 117 17.43 -26.24 4.88
C VAL A 117 17.78 -27.46 4.02
N PHE A 118 17.91 -28.62 4.65
CA PHE A 118 18.18 -29.94 4.09
C PHE A 118 19.47 -30.04 3.25
N TYR A 119 20.59 -29.57 3.77
CA TYR A 119 21.85 -29.49 3.01
C TYR A 119 22.46 -30.86 2.68
N GLU A 120 22.19 -31.87 3.50
CA GLU A 120 22.55 -33.27 3.28
C GLU A 120 21.46 -34.07 2.54
N TRP A 121 20.50 -33.40 1.87
CA TRP A 121 19.47 -34.04 1.04
C TRP A 121 19.68 -33.78 -0.46
N PRO A 122 20.40 -34.69 -1.17
CA PRO A 122 20.75 -34.46 -2.58
C PRO A 122 19.55 -34.36 -3.52
N GLU A 123 18.41 -34.96 -3.19
CA GLU A 123 17.18 -34.82 -3.98
C GLU A 123 16.50 -33.47 -3.77
N PHE A 124 16.59 -32.85 -2.58
CA PHE A 124 16.08 -31.51 -2.33
C PHE A 124 16.91 -30.45 -3.06
N GLU A 125 18.23 -30.60 -3.08
CA GLU A 125 19.14 -29.72 -3.83
C GLU A 125 18.72 -29.59 -5.31
N LYS A 126 18.16 -30.64 -5.91
CA LYS A 126 17.67 -30.62 -7.31
C LYS A 126 16.40 -29.79 -7.52
N ILE A 127 15.69 -29.46 -6.45
CA ILE A 127 14.43 -28.70 -6.47
C ILE A 127 14.52 -27.37 -5.70
N SER A 128 15.72 -26.97 -5.27
CA SER A 128 15.96 -25.71 -4.58
C SER A 128 17.12 -24.93 -5.21
N THR A 129 17.17 -23.64 -4.92
CA THR A 129 18.30 -22.77 -5.22
C THR A 129 18.30 -21.59 -4.25
N GLY A 130 19.27 -20.69 -4.31
CA GLY A 130 19.31 -19.46 -3.52
C GLY A 130 19.44 -19.69 -2.02
N ALA A 131 19.93 -20.85 -1.58
CA ALA A 131 20.10 -21.16 -0.17
C ALA A 131 21.30 -20.40 0.45
N TRP A 132 21.24 -20.18 1.77
CA TRP A 132 22.35 -19.59 2.53
C TRP A 132 23.49 -20.59 2.75
N LYS A 133 24.65 -20.41 2.11
CA LYS A 133 25.84 -21.27 2.28
C LYS A 133 27.00 -20.51 2.93
N GLU A 134 28.14 -21.18 3.12
CA GLU A 134 29.30 -20.62 3.83
C GLU A 134 29.82 -19.31 3.22
N GLU A 135 29.72 -19.14 1.89
CA GLU A 135 30.15 -17.93 1.18
C GLU A 135 29.08 -16.83 1.13
N THR A 136 27.85 -17.15 1.57
CA THR A 136 26.72 -16.22 1.55
C THR A 136 26.84 -15.22 2.69
N TRP A 137 26.58 -13.95 2.38
CA TRP A 137 26.57 -12.88 3.37
C TRP A 137 25.55 -11.82 3.00
N HIS A 138 25.15 -10.99 3.97
CA HIS A 138 24.30 -9.83 3.75
C HIS A 138 24.82 -8.64 4.57
N GLY A 139 24.43 -7.42 4.16
CA GLY A 139 24.61 -6.21 4.98
C GLY A 139 23.36 -5.90 5.79
N GLU A 140 23.27 -4.69 6.36
CA GLU A 140 21.99 -4.21 6.91
C GLU A 140 20.91 -4.15 5.82
N MET A 141 19.65 -4.27 6.24
CA MET A 141 18.51 -4.05 5.35
C MET A 141 18.56 -2.65 4.77
N CYS A 142 18.29 -2.53 3.47
CA CYS A 142 18.41 -1.28 2.74
C CYS A 142 17.46 -1.24 1.54
N PRO A 143 17.31 -0.07 0.89
CA PRO A 143 16.69 -0.01 -0.42
C PRO A 143 17.49 -0.82 -1.45
N VAL A 144 16.82 -1.77 -2.07
CA VAL A 144 17.32 -2.67 -3.11
C VAL A 144 16.55 -2.40 -4.40
N THR A 145 17.25 -2.37 -5.52
CA THR A 145 16.64 -2.26 -6.85
C THR A 145 16.55 -3.65 -7.48
N VAL A 146 15.32 -4.09 -7.74
CA VAL A 146 15.03 -5.32 -8.48
C VAL A 146 14.92 -4.98 -9.97
N THR A 147 15.63 -5.73 -10.80
CA THR A 147 15.61 -5.64 -12.26
C THR A 147 14.99 -6.90 -12.84
N ILE A 148 14.13 -6.73 -13.84
CA ILE A 148 13.53 -7.83 -14.60
C ILE A 148 14.40 -8.11 -15.82
N ASP A 149 15.11 -9.24 -15.79
CA ASP A 149 16.10 -9.65 -16.79
C ASP A 149 15.45 -10.43 -17.94
N ASP A 150 14.53 -11.34 -17.62
CA ASP A 150 13.67 -12.01 -18.59
C ASP A 150 12.27 -11.40 -18.55
N ARG A 151 11.90 -10.69 -19.62
CA ARG A 151 10.61 -9.99 -19.76
C ARG A 151 9.59 -10.78 -20.57
N ASP A 152 9.95 -11.96 -21.08
CA ASP A 152 9.06 -12.80 -21.88
C ASP A 152 8.39 -13.89 -21.05
N HIS A 153 8.97 -14.26 -19.90
CA HIS A 153 8.40 -15.26 -19.00
C HIS A 153 7.02 -14.83 -18.46
N PRO A 154 6.01 -15.73 -18.35
CA PRO A 154 4.66 -15.38 -17.90
C PRO A 154 4.60 -14.59 -16.59
N ILE A 155 5.46 -14.93 -15.62
CA ILE A 155 5.55 -14.25 -14.32
C ILE A 155 5.90 -12.77 -14.49
N THR A 156 6.85 -12.44 -15.35
CA THR A 156 7.47 -11.11 -15.45
C THR A 156 7.04 -10.32 -16.69
N LYS A 157 6.24 -10.92 -17.56
CA LYS A 157 5.78 -10.27 -18.79
C LYS A 157 5.02 -8.96 -18.52
N GLY A 158 5.55 -7.86 -19.06
CA GLY A 158 5.04 -6.50 -18.91
C GLY A 158 5.39 -5.83 -17.57
N MET A 159 6.22 -6.48 -16.73
CA MET A 159 6.63 -6.00 -15.42
C MET A 159 7.92 -5.21 -15.51
N THR A 160 7.95 -4.02 -14.90
CA THR A 160 9.20 -3.27 -14.71
C THR A 160 9.99 -3.79 -13.52
N GLY A 161 11.25 -3.37 -13.44
CA GLY A 161 11.96 -3.35 -12.16
C GLY A 161 11.26 -2.47 -11.11
N PHE A 162 11.61 -2.67 -9.84
CA PHE A 162 11.04 -1.96 -8.71
C PHE A 162 12.05 -1.85 -7.55
N CYS A 163 11.87 -0.87 -6.68
CA CYS A 163 12.62 -0.78 -5.43
C CYS A 163 11.88 -1.45 -4.26
N ILE A 164 12.63 -2.07 -3.35
CA ILE A 164 12.13 -2.74 -2.15
C ILE A 164 13.11 -2.51 -1.00
N PHE A 165 12.62 -2.37 0.24
CA PHE A 165 13.49 -2.36 1.42
C PHE A 165 13.63 -3.79 1.94
N ASP A 166 14.82 -4.36 1.84
CA ASP A 166 15.06 -5.78 2.12
C ASP A 166 16.52 -6.07 2.53
N GLU A 167 16.76 -7.30 2.98
CA GLU A 167 18.08 -7.88 3.20
C GLU A 167 18.60 -8.54 1.92
N LEU A 168 19.48 -7.86 1.18
CA LEU A 168 20.08 -8.43 -0.03
C LEU A 168 21.20 -9.42 0.31
N TRP A 169 21.01 -10.68 -0.08
CA TRP A 169 22.02 -11.73 0.00
C TRP A 169 23.01 -11.67 -1.16
N PHE A 170 24.29 -11.74 -0.85
CA PHE A 170 25.40 -11.86 -1.80
C PHE A 170 25.93 -13.28 -1.78
N ASN A 171 26.29 -13.82 -2.95
CA ASN A 171 26.82 -15.17 -3.10
C ASN A 171 25.89 -16.26 -2.51
N ALA A 172 24.57 -16.06 -2.63
CA ALA A 172 23.61 -17.13 -2.38
C ALA A 172 23.86 -18.29 -3.36
N GLU A 173 23.56 -19.51 -2.92
CA GLU A 173 23.76 -20.72 -3.71
C GLU A 173 23.04 -20.65 -5.06
N LYS A 174 23.72 -21.07 -6.13
CA LYS A 174 23.17 -21.09 -7.48
C LYS A 174 23.11 -22.52 -7.99
N ASN A 175 21.95 -22.89 -8.50
CA ASN A 175 21.71 -24.17 -9.14
C ASN A 175 21.48 -23.94 -10.64
N ASP A 176 22.35 -24.49 -11.48
CA ASP A 176 22.32 -24.30 -12.94
C ASP A 176 21.04 -24.84 -13.61
N ALA A 177 20.23 -25.64 -12.90
CA ALA A 177 18.92 -26.07 -13.38
C ALA A 177 17.85 -24.97 -13.34
N PHE A 178 18.11 -23.87 -12.62
CA PHE A 178 17.18 -22.75 -12.49
C PHE A 178 17.47 -21.66 -13.51
N HIS A 179 16.41 -21.20 -14.17
CA HIS A 179 16.43 -20.03 -15.03
C HIS A 179 16.18 -18.77 -14.20
N ILE A 180 16.97 -17.72 -14.45
CA ILE A 180 16.91 -16.46 -13.71
C ILE A 180 15.99 -15.51 -14.48
N LEU A 181 14.96 -15.00 -13.80
CA LEU A 181 14.02 -14.02 -14.36
C LEU A 181 14.39 -12.57 -14.00
N GLY A 182 15.17 -12.38 -12.94
CA GLY A 182 15.54 -11.06 -12.46
C GLY A 182 16.60 -11.09 -11.39
N SER A 183 17.21 -9.93 -11.20
CA SER A 183 18.33 -9.71 -10.30
C SER A 183 18.03 -8.54 -9.34
N ALA A 184 18.73 -8.51 -8.21
CA ALA A 184 18.62 -7.47 -7.20
C ALA A 184 20.00 -6.82 -6.97
N GLY A 185 20.03 -5.49 -6.91
CA GLY A 185 21.24 -4.72 -6.72
C GLY A 185 21.07 -3.65 -5.65
N LYS A 186 22.18 -3.23 -5.04
CA LYS A 186 22.24 -2.11 -4.11
C LYS A 186 23.51 -1.30 -4.34
N LYS A 187 23.57 -0.13 -3.71
CA LYS A 187 24.77 0.71 -3.64
C LYS A 187 25.53 0.47 -2.34
N ASP A 188 26.84 0.69 -2.36
CA ASP A 188 27.67 0.79 -1.16
C ASP A 188 27.47 2.13 -0.42
N GLU A 189 28.15 2.33 0.70
CA GLU A 189 28.05 3.55 1.52
C GLU A 189 28.55 4.80 0.78
N GLU A 190 29.47 4.62 -0.18
CA GLU A 190 29.98 5.67 -1.05
C GLU A 190 29.07 5.96 -2.27
N GLY A 191 28.01 5.18 -2.45
CA GLY A 191 27.03 5.33 -3.52
C GLY A 191 27.42 4.64 -4.84
N ASN A 192 28.44 3.79 -4.86
CA ASN A 192 28.81 2.99 -6.02
C ASN A 192 27.91 1.74 -6.13
N GLU A 193 27.58 1.35 -7.36
CA GLU A 193 26.81 0.13 -7.61
C GLU A 193 27.62 -1.11 -7.23
N MET A 194 27.01 -1.99 -6.44
CA MET A 194 27.57 -3.31 -6.13
C MET A 194 27.16 -4.33 -7.20
N GLU A 195 27.85 -5.48 -7.24
CA GLU A 195 27.48 -6.57 -8.15
C GLU A 195 26.06 -7.06 -7.86
N SER A 196 25.21 -7.02 -8.89
CA SER A 196 23.83 -7.50 -8.79
C SER A 196 23.78 -9.02 -8.59
N GLN A 197 22.83 -9.46 -7.76
CA GLN A 197 22.67 -10.85 -7.37
C GLN A 197 21.39 -11.41 -8.01
N PRO A 198 21.41 -12.62 -8.60
CA PRO A 198 20.19 -13.26 -9.08
C PRO A 198 19.17 -13.37 -7.95
N ALA A 199 17.92 -12.98 -8.22
CA ALA A 199 16.92 -12.80 -7.17
C ALA A 199 15.57 -13.45 -7.45
N ILE A 200 15.30 -13.81 -8.70
CA ILE A 200 14.04 -14.42 -9.13
C ILE A 200 14.38 -15.61 -10.02
N PHE A 201 13.92 -16.80 -9.62
CA PHE A 201 14.32 -18.07 -10.21
C PHE A 201 13.10 -18.92 -10.53
N VAL A 202 13.20 -19.67 -11.62
CA VAL A 202 12.23 -20.72 -11.96
C VAL A 202 12.91 -21.99 -12.43
N ALA A 203 12.31 -23.14 -12.16
CA ALA A 203 12.75 -24.42 -12.69
C ALA A 203 11.58 -25.37 -12.93
N ASN A 204 11.84 -26.42 -13.71
CA ASN A 204 10.95 -27.57 -13.81
C ASN A 204 11.62 -28.79 -13.16
N HIS A 205 10.83 -29.60 -12.45
CA HIS A 205 11.29 -30.89 -11.94
C HIS A 205 10.21 -31.95 -12.14
N GLY A 206 10.51 -32.96 -12.95
CA GLY A 206 9.48 -33.87 -13.45
C GLY A 206 8.42 -33.09 -14.24
N LYS A 207 7.17 -33.11 -13.77
CA LYS A 207 6.07 -32.29 -14.32
C LYS A 207 5.80 -31.02 -13.52
N GLY A 208 6.40 -30.88 -12.34
CA GLY A 208 6.21 -29.76 -11.44
C GLY A 208 6.99 -28.53 -11.86
N ARG A 209 6.53 -27.38 -11.38
CA ARG A 209 7.11 -26.06 -11.62
C ARG A 209 7.50 -25.45 -10.28
N ILE A 210 8.68 -24.85 -10.25
CA ILE A 210 9.27 -24.30 -9.03
C ILE A 210 9.54 -22.82 -9.25
N PHE A 211 9.06 -21.98 -8.35
CA PHE A 211 9.37 -20.56 -8.30
C PHE A 211 10.11 -20.24 -7.00
N HIS A 212 11.18 -19.45 -7.07
CA HIS A 212 11.90 -18.97 -5.91
C HIS A 212 12.28 -17.50 -6.07
N THR A 213 12.14 -16.69 -5.01
CA THR A 213 12.82 -15.41 -4.90
C THR A 213 13.60 -15.28 -3.60
N ILE A 214 14.81 -14.72 -3.62
CA ILE A 214 15.57 -14.49 -2.38
C ILE A 214 15.06 -13.29 -1.57
N LEU A 215 14.07 -12.56 -2.11
CA LEU A 215 13.44 -11.43 -1.43
C LEU A 215 12.47 -11.92 -0.34
N GLY A 216 12.14 -11.05 0.61
CA GLY A 216 11.09 -11.29 1.59
C GLY A 216 11.58 -11.57 3.01
N HIS A 217 12.54 -10.79 3.51
CA HIS A 217 13.12 -10.98 4.85
C HIS A 217 12.09 -10.93 6.00
N ASP A 218 11.16 -9.98 5.96
CA ASP A 218 10.18 -9.75 7.03
C ASP A 218 8.78 -9.37 6.53
N ALA A 219 7.86 -9.15 7.47
CA ALA A 219 6.48 -8.77 7.19
C ALA A 219 6.35 -7.38 6.53
N ARG A 220 7.35 -6.50 6.64
CA ARG A 220 7.38 -5.22 5.93
C ARG A 220 7.71 -5.46 4.46
N THR A 221 8.79 -6.18 4.19
CA THR A 221 9.21 -6.55 2.83
C THR A 221 8.11 -7.30 2.09
N MET A 222 7.42 -8.22 2.76
CA MET A 222 6.34 -9.00 2.13
C MET A 222 5.09 -8.18 1.77
N ARG A 223 4.92 -6.98 2.33
CA ARG A 223 3.85 -6.04 1.94
C ARG A 223 4.23 -5.22 0.70
N ASN A 224 5.46 -5.30 0.22
CA ASN A 224 5.88 -4.55 -0.95
C ASN A 224 5.10 -5.00 -2.18
N THR A 225 4.57 -4.04 -2.95
CA THR A 225 3.75 -4.32 -4.13
C THR A 225 4.49 -5.19 -5.17
N GLY A 226 5.81 -4.98 -5.34
CA GLY A 226 6.64 -5.80 -6.22
C GLY A 226 6.81 -7.23 -5.75
N PHE A 227 7.08 -7.43 -4.45
CA PHE A 227 7.16 -8.77 -3.85
C PHE A 227 5.83 -9.53 -3.99
N GLN A 228 4.71 -8.89 -3.63
CA GLN A 228 3.38 -9.50 -3.72
C GLN A 228 3.05 -9.92 -5.16
N ALA A 229 3.34 -9.06 -6.14
CA ALA A 229 3.12 -9.38 -7.56
C ALA A 229 3.92 -10.61 -8.00
N LEU A 230 5.21 -10.70 -7.61
CA LEU A 230 6.06 -11.86 -7.92
C LEU A 230 5.55 -13.14 -7.29
N VAL A 231 5.20 -13.12 -5.99
CA VAL A 231 4.73 -14.31 -5.28
C VAL A 231 3.38 -14.79 -5.82
N LEU A 232 2.44 -13.88 -6.06
CA LEU A 232 1.12 -14.22 -6.62
C LEU A 232 1.25 -14.84 -8.02
N ARG A 233 1.95 -14.14 -8.93
CA ARG A 233 2.13 -14.58 -10.32
C ARG A 233 3.02 -15.83 -10.42
N GLY A 234 4.04 -15.94 -9.57
CA GLY A 234 4.91 -17.11 -9.46
C GLY A 234 4.17 -18.35 -8.97
N THR A 235 3.27 -18.18 -8.00
CA THR A 235 2.42 -19.27 -7.49
C THR A 235 1.38 -19.70 -8.53
N GLU A 236 0.73 -18.76 -9.21
CA GLU A 236 -0.21 -19.08 -10.31
C GLU A 236 0.49 -19.83 -11.45
N TRP A 237 1.68 -19.38 -11.84
CA TRP A 237 2.50 -20.06 -12.84
C TRP A 237 2.92 -21.46 -12.37
N ALA A 238 3.33 -21.62 -11.11
CA ALA A 238 3.67 -22.92 -10.56
C ALA A 238 2.48 -23.89 -10.62
N ALA A 239 1.26 -23.40 -10.37
CA ALA A 239 0.03 -24.19 -10.46
C ALA A 239 -0.38 -24.52 -11.91
N THR A 240 -0.33 -23.54 -12.82
CA THR A 240 -1.07 -23.61 -14.09
C THR A 240 -0.22 -23.50 -15.35
N SER A 241 1.07 -23.16 -15.23
CA SER A 241 2.00 -22.76 -16.31
C SER A 241 1.65 -21.45 -17.03
N ASP A 242 0.58 -20.78 -16.63
CA ASP A 242 0.13 -19.50 -17.17
C ASP A 242 -0.02 -18.46 -16.05
N VAL A 243 -0.18 -17.19 -16.41
CA VAL A 243 -0.41 -16.10 -15.46
C VAL A 243 -1.53 -15.20 -15.96
N THR A 244 -2.61 -15.13 -15.19
CA THR A 244 -3.77 -14.28 -15.46
C THR A 244 -3.95 -13.17 -14.43
N ILE A 245 -3.29 -13.27 -13.26
CA ILE A 245 -3.26 -12.22 -12.25
C ILE A 245 -2.62 -10.95 -12.86
N PRO A 246 -3.32 -9.81 -12.92
CA PRO A 246 -2.80 -8.60 -13.56
C PRO A 246 -1.65 -7.98 -12.76
N LEU A 247 -0.79 -7.22 -13.44
CA LEU A 247 0.20 -6.38 -12.76
C LEU A 247 -0.47 -5.17 -12.10
N PRO A 248 -0.07 -4.82 -10.86
CA PRO A 248 -0.37 -3.52 -10.28
C PRO A 248 0.03 -2.37 -11.21
N GLN A 249 -0.72 -1.26 -11.19
CA GLN A 249 -0.45 -0.09 -12.03
C GLN A 249 0.99 0.41 -11.90
N GLU A 250 1.53 0.37 -10.68
CA GLU A 250 2.86 0.81 -10.33
C GLU A 250 3.96 0.01 -11.03
N LEU A 251 3.68 -1.21 -11.48
CA LEU A 251 4.67 -2.18 -11.99
C LEU A 251 4.58 -2.41 -13.50
N ARG A 252 3.64 -1.77 -14.21
CA ARG A 252 3.47 -1.94 -15.66
C ARG A 252 4.52 -1.12 -16.44
N GLU A 253 5.09 -1.71 -17.49
CA GLU A 253 6.07 -1.04 -18.37
C GLU A 253 5.48 0.15 -19.14
N GLU A 254 4.26 -0.02 -19.63
CA GLU A 254 3.56 1.03 -20.37
C GLU A 254 3.00 2.06 -19.36
N LEU A 255 3.73 3.17 -19.18
CA LEU A 255 3.16 4.33 -18.52
C LEU A 255 2.42 5.19 -19.56
N PRO A 256 1.22 5.70 -19.26
CA PRO A 256 0.46 6.62 -20.10
C PRO A 256 1.18 7.88 -20.61
N GLY A 257 2.40 8.14 -20.13
CA GLY A 257 3.03 9.47 -20.10
C GLY A 257 3.36 10.08 -21.46
N GLU A 258 3.50 9.31 -22.54
CA GLU A 258 3.85 9.86 -23.85
C GLU A 258 2.64 10.35 -24.68
N ASN A 259 1.42 9.90 -24.35
CA ASN A 259 0.19 10.32 -25.00
C ASN A 259 -0.99 10.18 -24.03
N PRO A 260 -1.21 11.16 -23.12
CA PRO A 260 -2.24 11.05 -22.10
C PRO A 260 -3.65 11.05 -22.72
N ASP A 261 -4.53 10.21 -22.19
CA ASP A 261 -5.94 10.12 -22.55
C ASP A 261 -6.80 10.19 -21.28
N TYR A 262 -7.08 11.41 -20.83
CA TYR A 262 -7.77 11.64 -19.57
C TYR A 262 -9.28 11.43 -19.69
N ASN A 263 -9.84 10.64 -18.77
CA ASN A 263 -11.26 10.32 -18.74
C ASN A 263 -11.81 10.33 -17.32
N TRP A 264 -12.99 10.90 -17.12
CA TRP A 264 -13.67 10.89 -15.83
C TRP A 264 -14.34 9.54 -15.58
N PHE A 265 -14.32 9.06 -14.34
CA PHE A 265 -15.18 7.97 -13.89
C PHE A 265 -15.97 8.39 -12.64
N GLU A 266 -17.18 7.85 -12.50
CA GLU A 266 -18.09 8.18 -11.41
C GLU A 266 -19.00 6.98 -11.12
N THR A 267 -19.24 6.73 -9.85
CA THR A 267 -20.20 5.77 -9.31
C THR A 267 -21.05 6.45 -8.24
N ASP A 268 -21.98 5.72 -7.62
CA ASP A 268 -22.79 6.24 -6.52
C ASP A 268 -21.94 6.61 -5.27
N THR A 269 -20.71 6.08 -5.16
CA THR A 269 -19.83 6.28 -4.00
C THR A 269 -18.43 6.79 -4.34
N THR A 270 -18.11 7.00 -5.61
CA THR A 270 -16.76 7.39 -6.03
C THR A 270 -16.77 8.31 -7.25
N PHE A 271 -15.76 9.15 -7.33
CA PHE A 271 -15.49 10.01 -8.47
C PHE A 271 -13.99 10.12 -8.66
N GLY A 272 -13.49 10.07 -9.89
CA GLY A 272 -12.06 10.18 -10.13
C GLY A 272 -11.69 10.42 -11.58
N LEU A 273 -10.38 10.49 -11.78
CA LEU A 273 -9.75 10.72 -13.07
C LEU A 273 -8.90 9.51 -13.46
N LEU A 274 -9.12 9.03 -14.69
CA LEU A 274 -8.29 8.04 -15.34
C LEU A 274 -7.36 8.71 -16.35
N ASN A 275 -6.23 8.09 -16.61
CA ASN A 275 -5.41 8.28 -17.80
C ASN A 275 -5.33 6.93 -18.53
N HIS A 276 -5.96 6.83 -19.71
CA HIS A 276 -6.36 5.55 -20.30
C HIS A 276 -7.20 4.73 -19.32
N THR A 277 -6.64 3.64 -18.78
CA THR A 277 -7.26 2.78 -17.77
C THR A 277 -6.71 3.00 -16.37
N ASP A 278 -5.68 3.84 -16.24
CA ASP A 278 -4.92 4.01 -15.00
C ASP A 278 -5.52 5.10 -14.14
N ILE A 279 -5.67 4.84 -12.84
CA ILE A 279 -6.20 5.83 -11.92
C ILE A 279 -5.12 6.90 -11.70
N VAL A 280 -5.47 8.16 -11.93
CA VAL A 280 -4.65 9.31 -11.51
C VAL A 280 -4.99 9.63 -10.06
N TRP A 281 -6.28 9.75 -9.76
CA TRP A 281 -6.77 9.88 -8.39
C TRP A 281 -8.23 9.45 -8.31
N GLN A 282 -8.64 8.98 -7.13
CA GLN A 282 -10.01 8.62 -6.81
C GLN A 282 -10.43 9.26 -5.50
N PHE A 283 -11.56 9.96 -5.54
CA PHE A 283 -12.27 10.46 -4.38
C PHE A 283 -13.41 9.50 -4.02
N ASN A 284 -13.46 9.08 -2.78
CA ASN A 284 -14.46 8.17 -2.23
C ASN A 284 -15.35 8.97 -1.28
N TYR A 285 -16.66 8.84 -1.47
CA TYR A 285 -17.69 9.46 -0.64
C TYR A 285 -18.84 8.47 -0.47
N ASN A 286 -19.55 8.50 0.66
CA ASN A 286 -20.67 7.57 0.92
C ASN A 286 -20.30 6.08 0.80
N ASP A 287 -19.04 5.74 0.99
CA ASP A 287 -18.59 4.35 0.98
C ASP A 287 -18.84 3.69 2.35
N PHE A 288 -18.57 2.39 2.44
CA PHE A 288 -18.77 1.64 3.67
C PHE A 288 -17.83 2.06 4.82
N ARG A 289 -16.79 2.87 4.53
CA ARG A 289 -15.75 3.32 5.47
C ARG A 289 -16.09 4.63 6.18
N GLY A 290 -17.19 5.27 5.77
CA GLY A 290 -17.96 6.21 6.58
C GLY A 290 -17.45 7.65 6.65
N LYS A 291 -16.39 8.01 5.91
CA LYS A 291 -15.90 9.39 5.80
C LYS A 291 -15.29 9.60 4.41
N PRO A 292 -15.34 10.83 3.85
CA PRO A 292 -14.82 11.07 2.50
C PRO A 292 -13.29 11.16 2.47
N TYR A 293 -12.67 10.57 1.45
CA TYR A 293 -11.21 10.50 1.31
C TYR A 293 -10.73 10.32 -0.14
N PHE A 294 -9.48 10.68 -0.41
CA PHE A 294 -8.81 10.30 -1.65
C PHE A 294 -7.97 9.03 -1.45
N HIS A 295 -8.29 8.01 -2.24
CA HIS A 295 -7.44 6.86 -2.49
C HIS A 295 -7.99 6.00 -3.64
N PRO A 296 -7.13 5.50 -4.54
CA PRO A 296 -5.70 5.82 -4.62
C PRO A 296 -5.45 7.22 -5.19
N VAL A 297 -4.30 7.80 -4.85
CA VAL A 297 -3.73 8.99 -5.51
C VAL A 297 -2.36 8.59 -6.08
N TYR A 298 -2.19 8.79 -7.37
CA TYR A 298 -0.97 8.53 -8.12
C TYR A 298 -0.33 9.82 -8.58
N LEU A 299 1.00 9.80 -8.67
CA LEU A 299 1.77 10.79 -9.41
C LEU A 299 2.87 10.08 -10.19
N GLY A 300 2.86 10.25 -11.50
CA GLY A 300 3.56 9.33 -12.40
C GLY A 300 3.09 7.89 -12.14
N ARG A 301 4.03 6.99 -11.88
CA ARG A 301 3.73 5.58 -11.57
C ARG A 301 3.49 5.30 -10.09
N ASN A 302 3.86 6.22 -9.21
CA ASN A 302 3.92 5.95 -7.77
C ASN A 302 2.57 6.25 -7.12
N ARG A 303 2.03 5.27 -6.40
CA ARG A 303 0.89 5.48 -5.51
C ARG A 303 1.35 6.14 -4.23
N ILE A 304 0.82 7.33 -3.94
CA ILE A 304 1.19 8.14 -2.78
C ILE A 304 0.48 7.64 -1.52
N THR A 305 -0.81 7.35 -1.62
CA THR A 305 -1.68 7.07 -0.47
C THR A 305 -1.81 5.57 -0.15
N CYS A 306 -1.95 5.22 1.13
CA CYS A 306 -2.34 3.88 1.60
C CYS A 306 -3.73 3.92 2.25
N VAL A 307 -4.58 2.93 1.93
CA VAL A 307 -5.90 2.78 2.56
C VAL A 307 -5.90 1.60 3.53
N SER A 308 -6.42 1.86 4.72
CA SER A 308 -6.78 0.87 5.74
C SER A 308 -5.68 -0.17 6.03
N PRO A 309 -4.44 0.27 6.27
CA PRO A 309 -3.36 -0.67 6.56
C PRO A 309 -3.66 -1.44 7.85
N ASP A 310 -3.06 -2.63 7.97
CA ASP A 310 -3.32 -3.58 9.06
C ASP A 310 -3.14 -3.00 10.45
N ASP A 311 -2.20 -2.08 10.59
CA ASP A 311 -1.91 -1.42 11.86
C ASP A 311 -3.01 -0.41 12.24
N HIS A 312 -3.66 0.22 11.24
CA HIS A 312 -4.63 1.30 11.43
C HIS A 312 -5.70 1.28 10.33
N ILE A 313 -6.66 0.36 10.45
CA ILE A 313 -7.72 0.12 9.43
C ILE A 313 -8.59 1.35 9.12
N TRP A 314 -8.59 2.37 9.99
CA TRP A 314 -9.34 3.63 9.83
C TRP A 314 -8.56 4.75 9.14
N HIS A 315 -7.30 4.55 8.75
CA HIS A 315 -6.53 5.52 7.94
C HIS A 315 -6.87 5.34 6.46
N LEU A 316 -7.36 6.37 5.78
CA LEU A 316 -8.00 6.23 4.45
C LEU A 316 -7.27 6.97 3.32
N GLY A 317 -5.94 6.89 3.25
CA GLY A 317 -5.18 7.60 2.23
C GLY A 317 -5.04 9.07 2.54
N GLN A 318 -5.82 9.95 1.91
CA GLN A 318 -5.87 11.38 2.22
C GLN A 318 -7.28 11.81 2.62
N TRP A 319 -7.47 12.22 3.86
CA TRP A 319 -8.79 12.53 4.41
C TRP A 319 -8.76 13.69 5.39
N PHE A 320 -9.95 14.20 5.73
CA PHE A 320 -10.14 15.10 6.86
C PHE A 320 -11.16 14.49 7.81
N SER A 321 -10.82 14.43 9.10
CA SER A 321 -11.75 14.02 10.15
C SER A 321 -11.47 14.72 11.47
N TRP A 322 -12.52 15.13 12.16
CA TRP A 322 -12.44 15.41 13.59
C TRP A 322 -12.30 14.09 14.35
N LYS A 323 -11.56 14.10 15.48
CA LYS A 323 -11.43 12.89 16.30
C LYS A 323 -12.60 12.77 17.27
N TYR A 324 -12.77 13.76 18.14
CA TYR A 324 -13.89 13.80 19.08
C TYR A 324 -14.73 15.04 18.88
N ILE A 325 -16.05 14.89 18.94
CA ILE A 325 -17.00 16.01 19.06
C ILE A 325 -17.96 15.68 20.20
N ASN A 326 -18.01 16.52 21.23
CA ASN A 326 -18.79 16.30 22.45
C ASN A 326 -18.51 14.94 23.11
N GLY A 327 -17.26 14.46 23.02
CA GLY A 327 -16.82 13.18 23.58
C GLY A 327 -17.07 11.95 22.71
N VAL A 328 -17.81 12.08 21.59
CA VAL A 328 -18.09 10.99 20.65
C VAL A 328 -16.96 10.86 19.62
N ASN A 329 -16.48 9.65 19.34
CA ASN A 329 -15.38 9.40 18.39
C ASN A 329 -15.88 9.30 16.93
N TYR A 330 -15.33 10.12 16.02
CA TYR A 330 -15.66 10.15 14.58
C TYR A 330 -14.53 9.58 13.69
N TRP A 331 -13.43 9.15 14.30
CA TRP A 331 -12.22 8.75 13.59
C TRP A 331 -12.01 7.24 13.58
N GLU A 332 -11.90 6.65 14.77
CA GLU A 332 -11.55 5.26 14.99
C GLU A 332 -12.79 4.37 14.81
N TYR A 333 -12.58 3.20 14.23
CA TYR A 333 -13.66 2.25 14.02
C TYR A 333 -14.00 1.47 15.29
N THR A 334 -15.28 1.11 15.40
CA THR A 334 -15.83 0.35 16.53
C THR A 334 -15.97 -1.12 16.15
N GLY A 335 -15.36 -1.99 16.97
CA GLY A 335 -15.40 -3.45 16.77
C GLY A 335 -14.81 -3.87 15.43
N LYS A 336 -15.47 -4.83 14.76
CA LYS A 336 -15.11 -5.31 13.40
C LYS A 336 -15.87 -4.56 12.30
N SER A 337 -16.48 -3.42 12.59
CA SER A 337 -17.21 -2.62 11.60
C SER A 337 -16.30 -1.52 11.05
N TYR A 338 -16.50 -1.07 9.81
CA TYR A 338 -15.81 0.10 9.26
C TYR A 338 -16.50 1.42 9.65
N ARG A 339 -17.06 1.49 10.86
CA ARG A 339 -17.83 2.65 11.36
C ARG A 339 -17.33 3.12 12.71
N SER A 340 -17.26 4.43 12.87
CA SER A 340 -17.01 5.13 14.13
C SER A 340 -18.28 5.21 14.99
N GLU A 341 -18.13 5.67 16.23
CA GLU A 341 -19.26 5.92 17.15
C GLU A 341 -20.14 7.09 16.66
N GLY A 342 -19.48 8.16 16.22
CA GLY A 342 -20.10 9.28 15.53
C GLY A 342 -20.26 9.01 14.04
N VAL A 343 -21.23 9.68 13.44
CA VAL A 343 -21.55 9.58 12.01
C VAL A 343 -21.11 10.86 11.32
N THR A 344 -20.33 10.70 10.24
CA THR A 344 -20.01 11.77 9.29
C THR A 344 -20.97 11.63 8.10
N ASP A 345 -22.13 12.27 8.17
CA ASP A 345 -23.20 12.11 7.18
C ASP A 345 -23.03 13.12 6.04
N ILE A 346 -22.82 12.64 4.81
CA ILE A 346 -22.68 13.49 3.64
C ILE A 346 -24.06 13.69 3.03
N THR A 347 -24.65 14.86 3.29
CA THR A 347 -26.03 15.18 2.89
C THR A 347 -26.14 15.76 1.48
N LEU A 348 -25.02 16.26 0.94
CA LEU A 348 -24.92 16.76 -0.43
C LEU A 348 -23.58 16.35 -1.03
N VAL A 349 -23.60 15.92 -2.29
CA VAL A 349 -22.41 15.81 -3.14
C VAL A 349 -22.69 16.55 -4.45
N LYS A 350 -21.84 17.51 -4.80
CA LYS A 350 -21.86 18.19 -6.09
C LYS A 350 -20.45 18.17 -6.68
N LEU A 351 -20.35 17.62 -7.89
CA LEU A 351 -19.10 17.44 -8.63
C LEU A 351 -19.09 18.40 -9.83
N ILE A 352 -18.01 19.17 -9.98
CA ILE A 352 -17.79 20.07 -11.12
C ILE A 352 -16.56 19.56 -11.87
N LYS A 353 -16.71 19.30 -13.17
CA LYS A 353 -15.67 18.78 -14.07
C LYS A 353 -15.31 19.86 -15.07
N ASN A 354 -14.05 20.27 -15.13
CA ASN A 354 -13.60 21.32 -16.03
C ASN A 354 -12.98 20.74 -17.32
N PRO A 355 -12.96 21.51 -18.44
CA PRO A 355 -12.39 21.05 -19.70
C PRO A 355 -10.88 20.74 -19.67
N ASP A 356 -10.15 21.31 -18.71
CA ASP A 356 -8.71 21.06 -18.49
C ASP A 356 -8.45 19.89 -17.53
N PHE A 357 -9.48 19.12 -17.20
CA PHE A 357 -9.46 18.00 -16.25
C PHE A 357 -9.15 18.39 -14.80
N SER A 358 -9.23 19.68 -14.45
CA SER A 358 -9.43 20.07 -13.04
C SER A 358 -10.85 19.74 -12.58
N ALA A 359 -11.05 19.63 -11.27
CA ALA A 359 -12.37 19.37 -10.69
C ALA A 359 -12.60 20.15 -9.39
N GLU A 360 -13.88 20.36 -9.07
CA GLU A 360 -14.30 20.78 -7.73
C GLU A 360 -15.27 19.77 -7.14
N ILE A 361 -15.08 19.44 -5.86
CA ILE A 361 -15.91 18.54 -5.08
C ILE A 361 -16.52 19.33 -3.94
N HIS A 362 -17.84 19.49 -3.96
CA HIS A 362 -18.60 20.26 -2.98
C HIS A 362 -19.43 19.30 -2.13
N LEU A 363 -19.26 19.36 -0.81
CA LEU A 363 -19.94 18.50 0.15
C LEU A 363 -20.63 19.35 1.22
N ASP A 364 -21.84 18.96 1.61
CA ASP A 364 -22.43 19.34 2.89
C ASP A 364 -22.39 18.12 3.82
N ILE A 365 -21.81 18.28 5.00
CA ILE A 365 -21.55 17.20 5.97
C ILE A 365 -22.18 17.57 7.30
N ASP A 366 -22.97 16.66 7.85
CA ASP A 366 -23.55 16.75 9.19
C ASP A 366 -22.82 15.76 10.12
N TYR A 367 -22.29 16.25 11.23
CA TYR A 367 -21.69 15.42 12.28
C TYR A 367 -22.70 15.23 13.41
N HIS A 368 -23.03 13.97 13.68
CA HIS A 368 -23.96 13.61 14.76
C HIS A 368 -23.59 12.29 15.42
N PRO A 369 -23.93 12.08 16.71
CA PRO A 369 -23.92 10.75 17.31
C PRO A 369 -24.88 9.82 16.58
N GLN A 370 -24.65 8.50 16.61
CA GLN A 370 -25.47 7.52 15.88
C GLN A 370 -27.00 7.68 16.07
N ASP A 371 -27.45 7.95 17.30
CA ASP A 371 -28.86 8.17 17.65
C ASP A 371 -29.13 9.61 18.15
N GLY A 372 -28.31 10.57 17.71
CA GLY A 372 -28.35 11.96 18.16
C GLY A 372 -28.61 12.97 17.05
N GLU A 373 -28.91 14.21 17.45
CA GLU A 373 -29.04 15.36 16.55
C GLU A 373 -27.67 15.83 16.04
N THR A 374 -27.66 16.52 14.89
CA THR A 374 -26.46 17.19 14.37
C THR A 374 -25.91 18.20 15.37
N VAL A 375 -24.61 18.09 15.66
CA VAL A 375 -23.88 19.00 16.57
C VAL A 375 -23.00 19.99 15.81
N LEU A 376 -22.48 19.57 14.65
CA LEU A 376 -21.62 20.38 13.78
C LEU A 376 -22.02 20.14 12.33
N LYS A 377 -22.16 21.22 11.57
CA LYS A 377 -22.32 21.16 10.10
C LYS A 377 -21.04 21.61 9.44
N GLU A 378 -20.71 21.08 8.27
CA GLU A 378 -19.56 21.49 7.50
C GLU A 378 -19.90 21.61 6.02
N LYS A 379 -19.45 22.70 5.41
CA LYS A 379 -19.33 22.80 3.96
C LYS A 379 -17.89 22.57 3.58
N ARG A 380 -17.64 21.62 2.68
CA ARG A 380 -16.30 21.30 2.20
C ARG A 380 -16.25 21.50 0.69
N ILE A 381 -15.30 22.29 0.25
CA ILE A 381 -14.95 22.43 -1.18
C ILE A 381 -13.53 21.92 -1.34
N ILE A 382 -13.34 20.99 -2.26
CA ILE A 382 -12.02 20.49 -2.65
C ILE A 382 -11.81 20.79 -4.11
N THR A 383 -10.81 21.61 -4.43
CA THR A 383 -10.41 21.90 -5.81
C THR A 383 -9.19 21.07 -6.16
N VAL A 384 -9.30 20.24 -7.20
CA VAL A 384 -8.21 19.40 -7.72
C VAL A 384 -7.65 20.04 -8.97
N SER A 385 -6.33 20.17 -9.05
CA SER A 385 -5.63 20.76 -10.20
C SER A 385 -5.84 19.95 -11.49
N PRO A 386 -5.57 20.54 -12.66
CA PRO A 386 -5.34 19.77 -13.87
C PRO A 386 -4.27 18.69 -13.64
N PRO A 387 -4.36 17.53 -14.31
CA PRO A 387 -3.38 16.46 -14.17
C PRO A 387 -2.02 16.88 -14.77
N ASP A 388 -0.96 16.58 -14.05
CA ASP A 388 0.43 16.73 -14.49
C ASP A 388 1.26 15.56 -13.92
N ASN A 389 2.26 15.10 -14.68
CA ASN A 389 3.03 13.92 -14.29
C ASN A 389 3.99 14.17 -13.11
N GLN A 390 4.29 15.43 -12.81
CA GLN A 390 5.23 15.82 -11.76
C GLN A 390 4.56 16.52 -10.58
N LYS A 391 3.35 17.08 -10.74
CA LYS A 391 2.64 17.82 -9.69
C LYS A 391 1.14 17.57 -9.73
N LEU A 392 0.54 17.41 -8.56
CA LEU A 392 -0.92 17.38 -8.38
C LEU A 392 -1.24 18.14 -7.10
N TRP A 393 -2.04 19.21 -7.18
CA TRP A 393 -2.45 19.93 -5.97
C TRP A 393 -3.94 19.86 -5.72
N MET A 394 -4.29 19.84 -4.44
CA MET A 394 -5.66 19.80 -3.94
C MET A 394 -5.83 20.90 -2.88
N ASP A 395 -6.70 21.85 -3.16
CA ASP A 395 -7.06 22.92 -2.23
C ASP A 395 -8.31 22.51 -1.45
N TYR A 396 -8.23 22.57 -0.13
CA TYR A 396 -9.33 22.27 0.78
C TYR A 396 -9.82 23.58 1.40
N GLU A 397 -11.09 23.88 1.23
CA GLU A 397 -11.81 24.93 1.96
C GLU A 397 -12.89 24.27 2.82
N LEU A 398 -12.75 24.38 4.14
CA LEU A 398 -13.69 23.82 5.11
C LEU A 398 -14.32 24.95 5.91
N LEU A 399 -15.65 24.97 5.98
CA LEU A 399 -16.42 25.86 6.83
C LEU A 399 -17.31 25.03 7.74
N SER A 400 -16.92 24.89 9.00
CA SER A 400 -17.72 24.20 10.02
C SER A 400 -18.51 25.21 10.86
N GLU A 401 -19.77 24.91 11.17
CA GLU A 401 -20.67 25.71 12.02
C GLU A 401 -21.20 24.85 13.18
N ALA A 402 -21.02 25.31 14.40
CA ALA A 402 -21.61 24.68 15.58
C ALA A 402 -23.12 24.92 15.62
N VAL A 403 -23.92 23.86 15.62
CA VAL A 403 -25.40 23.97 15.62
C VAL A 403 -26.05 23.60 16.96
N SER A 404 -25.30 22.96 17.85
CA SER A 404 -25.69 22.73 19.26
C SER A 404 -25.17 23.82 20.20
N ASP A 405 -25.80 23.98 21.37
CA ASP A 405 -25.47 25.03 22.35
C ASP A 405 -24.01 24.99 22.81
N ARG A 406 -23.42 23.78 22.84
CA ARG A 406 -22.00 23.56 23.10
C ARG A 406 -21.46 22.49 22.14
N VAL A 407 -20.32 22.76 21.53
CA VAL A 407 -19.54 21.80 20.73
C VAL A 407 -18.11 21.80 21.24
N ASP A 408 -17.68 20.71 21.88
CA ASP A 408 -16.29 20.45 22.28
C ASP A 408 -15.63 19.58 21.22
N ILE A 409 -14.73 20.17 20.42
CA ILE A 409 -13.95 19.44 19.43
C ILE A 409 -12.60 19.11 20.06
N ASN A 410 -12.26 17.83 20.08
CA ASN A 410 -11.13 17.33 20.85
C ASN A 410 -10.33 16.26 20.08
N ARG A 411 -9.20 15.91 20.69
CA ARG A 411 -8.19 14.95 20.22
C ARG A 411 -7.68 14.15 21.40
N THR A 412 -6.97 13.05 21.14
CA THR A 412 -6.29 12.37 22.24
C THR A 412 -5.21 13.31 22.81
N PRO A 413 -5.15 13.52 24.14
CA PRO A 413 -4.16 14.38 24.77
C PRO A 413 -2.72 13.96 24.46
N ILE A 414 -1.83 14.93 24.33
CA ILE A 414 -0.39 14.69 24.12
C ILE A 414 0.32 14.34 25.44
N LEU A 415 1.53 13.77 25.37
CA LEU A 415 2.35 13.59 26.56
C LEU A 415 2.56 14.91 27.30
N GLY A 416 2.38 14.89 28.62
CA GLY A 416 2.43 16.08 29.47
C GLY A 416 1.04 16.63 29.84
N GLU A 417 0.00 16.30 29.08
CA GLU A 417 -1.40 16.54 29.48
C GLU A 417 -1.93 15.35 30.32
N PRO A 418 -3.00 15.54 31.12
CA PRO A 418 -3.71 14.44 31.77
C PRO A 418 -4.13 13.35 30.76
N ASP A 419 -3.84 12.08 31.07
CA ASP A 419 -4.07 10.92 30.21
C ASP A 419 -3.36 10.95 28.84
N GLY A 420 -2.32 11.79 28.73
CA GLY A 420 -1.49 11.98 27.56
C GLY A 420 -0.92 10.69 26.96
N LYS A 421 -0.87 10.63 25.63
CA LYS A 421 -0.31 9.52 24.86
C LYS A 421 0.83 9.99 23.96
N SER A 422 1.81 9.12 23.73
CA SER A 422 2.91 9.39 22.77
C SER A 422 2.41 9.66 21.36
N TRP A 423 1.26 9.08 21.00
CA TRP A 423 0.59 9.27 19.72
C TRP A 423 -0.50 10.36 19.76
N GLY A 424 -0.69 11.09 20.86
CA GLY A 424 -1.74 12.11 20.97
C GLY A 424 -1.52 13.34 20.08
N GLY A 425 -2.54 14.19 19.94
CA GLY A 425 -2.42 15.51 19.30
C GLY A 425 -2.97 15.62 17.88
N TYR A 426 -3.21 14.52 17.16
CA TYR A 426 -3.70 14.61 15.77
C TYR A 426 -5.23 14.64 15.67
N ALA A 427 -5.71 15.54 14.80
CA ALA A 427 -7.07 15.62 14.25
C ALA A 427 -7.05 16.63 13.08
N GLY A 428 -7.88 16.40 12.05
CA GLY A 428 -8.00 17.26 10.88
C GLY A 428 -7.55 16.60 9.58
N LEU A 429 -6.93 17.39 8.69
CA LEU A 429 -6.43 16.95 7.38
C LEU A 429 -5.24 16.01 7.57
N SER A 430 -5.20 14.89 6.88
CA SER A 430 -4.17 13.87 7.09
C SER A 430 -3.88 13.08 5.81
N ILE A 431 -2.62 12.71 5.63
CA ILE A 431 -2.19 11.72 4.63
C ILE A 431 -1.54 10.55 5.35
N ARG A 432 -1.99 9.34 5.01
CA ARG A 432 -1.31 8.07 5.25
C ARG A 432 -0.67 7.63 3.94
N TYR A 433 0.64 7.55 3.92
CA TYR A 433 1.39 7.22 2.71
C TYR A 433 1.48 5.71 2.45
N ASN A 434 1.73 5.35 1.19
CA ASN A 434 2.01 3.99 0.74
C ASN A 434 3.22 3.39 1.47
N GLN A 435 3.10 2.14 1.89
CA GLN A 435 4.14 1.43 2.65
C GLN A 435 5.33 1.00 1.79
N ASP A 436 5.18 1.04 0.47
CA ASP A 436 6.25 0.86 -0.51
C ASP A 436 7.27 2.01 -0.55
N LEU A 437 6.90 3.17 -0.02
CA LEU A 437 7.78 4.35 -0.05
C LEU A 437 8.92 4.18 0.95
N MET A 438 10.12 4.60 0.56
CA MET A 438 11.36 4.38 1.32
C MET A 438 12.10 5.69 1.59
N ASP A 439 13.11 5.65 2.46
CA ASP A 439 14.06 6.76 2.69
C ASP A 439 13.36 8.10 2.98
N ALA A 440 12.41 8.12 3.92
CA ALA A 440 11.65 9.32 4.24
C ALA A 440 12.57 10.52 4.58
N SER A 441 12.22 11.71 4.09
CA SER A 441 12.87 12.97 4.43
C SER A 441 11.85 14.11 4.51
N TRP A 442 12.19 15.17 5.23
CA TRP A 442 11.34 16.35 5.32
C TRP A 442 12.12 17.66 5.28
N ILE A 443 11.41 18.71 4.87
CA ILE A 443 11.90 20.08 4.86
C ILE A 443 10.75 20.97 5.35
N SER A 444 11.00 21.76 6.41
CA SER A 444 10.04 22.74 6.92
C SER A 444 10.28 24.14 6.32
N SER A 445 9.27 25.01 6.41
CA SER A 445 9.42 26.43 6.06
C SER A 445 10.46 27.18 6.89
N ASN A 446 10.86 26.62 8.05
CA ASN A 446 11.88 27.21 8.90
C ASN A 446 13.30 26.68 8.58
N GLY A 447 13.41 25.76 7.61
CA GLY A 447 14.67 25.12 7.24
C GLY A 447 15.02 23.88 8.08
N ASP A 448 14.09 23.39 8.91
CA ASP A 448 14.32 22.19 9.72
C ASP A 448 14.26 20.93 8.86
N THR A 449 15.19 20.00 9.12
CA THR A 449 15.32 18.71 8.42
C THR A 449 15.36 17.52 9.38
N SER A 450 15.16 17.75 10.68
CA SER A 450 15.05 16.72 11.72
C SER A 450 13.83 17.00 12.60
N ASP A 451 13.35 15.98 13.34
CA ASP A 451 12.03 15.88 14.02
C ASP A 451 11.25 17.20 14.16
N VAL A 452 10.27 17.37 13.25
CA VAL A 452 9.40 18.55 13.18
C VAL A 452 8.05 18.33 13.88
N ASN A 453 7.84 17.18 14.52
CA ASN A 453 6.59 16.89 15.21
C ASN A 453 6.38 17.85 16.40
N GLY A 454 5.22 18.46 16.49
CA GLY A 454 4.90 19.49 17.49
C GLY A 454 5.45 20.89 17.18
N THR A 455 6.11 21.09 16.03
CA THR A 455 6.55 22.42 15.58
C THR A 455 5.51 23.11 14.70
N THR A 456 5.70 24.40 14.40
CA THR A 456 4.84 25.18 13.51
C THR A 456 5.63 25.73 12.32
N GLY A 457 5.00 25.87 11.17
CA GLY A 457 5.58 26.51 9.99
C GLY A 457 4.58 26.64 8.86
N ASP A 458 4.77 27.61 7.96
CA ASP A 458 3.85 27.92 6.85
C ASP A 458 3.58 26.73 5.93
N TRP A 459 4.59 25.88 5.77
CA TRP A 459 4.50 24.65 5.01
C TRP A 459 5.50 23.63 5.55
N LEU A 460 5.18 22.36 5.31
CA LEU A 460 6.06 21.22 5.56
C LEU A 460 5.94 20.28 4.37
N ASN A 461 7.07 19.73 3.92
CA ASN A 461 7.11 18.72 2.87
C ASN A 461 7.69 17.42 3.42
N MET A 462 7.05 16.31 3.12
CA MET A 462 7.54 14.96 3.39
C MET A 462 7.70 14.21 2.07
N SER A 463 8.91 13.73 1.81
CA SER A 463 9.31 13.06 0.56
C SER A 463 9.94 11.70 0.83
N PHE A 464 9.92 10.85 -0.19
CA PHE A 464 10.31 9.46 -0.15
C PHE A 464 10.88 9.02 -1.48
N LYS A 465 11.51 7.85 -1.50
CA LYS A 465 11.91 7.13 -2.70
C LYS A 465 10.74 6.24 -3.09
N GLY A 466 10.26 6.40 -4.33
CA GLY A 466 9.20 5.60 -4.92
C GLY A 466 9.66 4.21 -5.37
N LEU A 467 8.75 3.46 -5.96
CA LEU A 467 9.02 2.13 -6.54
C LEU A 467 9.90 2.21 -7.79
N ASP A 468 9.92 3.33 -8.52
CA ASP A 468 10.91 3.61 -9.58
C ASP A 468 12.29 4.00 -9.06
N GLY A 469 12.39 4.32 -7.77
CA GLY A 469 13.59 4.86 -7.17
C GLY A 469 13.72 6.38 -7.25
N ASP A 470 12.77 7.08 -7.86
CA ASP A 470 12.73 8.55 -7.89
C ASP A 470 12.13 9.12 -6.60
N ARG A 471 12.44 10.39 -6.30
CA ARG A 471 11.80 11.09 -5.18
C ARG A 471 10.35 11.42 -5.48
N ILE A 472 9.48 11.25 -4.49
CA ILE A 472 8.08 11.66 -4.53
C ILE A 472 7.64 12.07 -3.13
N GLY A 473 6.76 13.06 -3.00
CA GLY A 473 6.28 13.52 -1.70
C GLY A 473 5.02 14.35 -1.77
N SER A 474 4.63 14.87 -0.60
CA SER A 474 3.62 15.92 -0.54
C SER A 474 4.05 17.05 0.39
N ALA A 475 3.83 18.28 -0.08
CA ALA A 475 3.89 19.47 0.74
C ALA A 475 2.48 19.88 1.19
N MET A 476 2.30 20.16 2.47
CA MET A 476 1.08 20.76 3.00
C MET A 476 1.31 22.21 3.35
N PHE A 477 0.42 23.08 2.90
CA PHE A 477 0.49 24.53 3.10
C PHE A 477 -0.62 24.97 4.05
N VAL A 478 -0.24 25.74 5.06
CA VAL A 478 -1.16 26.26 6.09
C VAL A 478 -1.11 27.79 6.05
N PRO A 479 -2.10 28.47 5.44
CA PRO A 479 -2.18 29.93 5.40
C PRO A 479 -2.58 30.51 6.76
N ASP A 480 -2.28 31.80 6.98
CA ASP A 480 -2.50 32.48 8.28
C ASP A 480 -3.95 32.42 8.76
N ASN A 481 -4.91 32.47 7.84
CA ASN A 481 -6.35 32.39 8.17
C ASN A 481 -6.80 31.02 8.70
N THR A 482 -5.91 30.02 8.69
CA THR A 482 -6.13 28.67 9.21
C THR A 482 -5.36 28.41 10.49
N LYS A 483 -4.32 29.22 10.78
CA LYS A 483 -3.51 29.07 11.98
C LYS A 483 -4.29 29.57 13.20
N ARG A 484 -4.07 28.92 14.34
CA ARG A 484 -4.60 29.34 15.65
C ARG A 484 -3.57 29.11 16.72
N GLU A 485 -3.72 29.68 17.90
CA GLU A 485 -2.91 29.21 19.03
C GLU A 485 -3.19 27.72 19.32
N GLY A 486 -2.11 26.94 19.41
CA GLY A 486 -2.15 25.52 19.75
C GLY A 486 -2.19 24.53 18.59
N TRP A 487 -2.15 24.97 17.33
CA TRP A 487 -1.90 24.06 16.20
C TRP A 487 -0.41 23.71 16.09
N ALA A 488 -0.09 22.55 15.51
CA ALA A 488 1.27 22.15 15.16
C ALA A 488 1.27 21.05 14.08
N TRP A 489 2.44 20.78 13.52
CA TRP A 489 2.66 19.60 12.67
C TRP A 489 2.59 18.34 13.52
N TYR A 490 1.81 17.36 13.05
CA TYR A 490 1.86 15.99 13.56
C TYR A 490 2.46 15.09 12.47
N LEU A 491 3.58 14.47 12.79
CA LEU A 491 4.36 13.66 11.86
C LEU A 491 4.79 12.36 12.52
N ILE A 492 4.65 11.26 11.80
CA ILE A 492 5.24 9.96 12.16
C ILE A 492 5.98 9.44 10.93
N ASP A 493 7.23 9.06 11.14
CA ASP A 493 8.13 8.44 10.18
C ASP A 493 8.80 7.21 10.80
N ASN A 494 8.08 6.11 10.94
CA ASN A 494 8.72 4.86 11.37
C ASN A 494 9.15 4.06 10.13
N PRO A 495 10.45 3.96 9.80
CA PRO A 495 10.89 3.15 8.68
C PRO A 495 10.77 1.65 8.96
N GLU A 496 11.02 1.18 10.19
CA GLU A 496 10.95 -0.25 10.54
C GLU A 496 9.53 -0.82 10.41
N LEU A 497 8.54 0.01 10.77
CA LEU A 497 7.12 -0.26 10.56
C LEU A 497 6.60 0.88 9.70
N PRO A 498 6.55 0.78 8.35
CA PRO A 498 6.35 1.90 7.40
C PRO A 498 5.03 2.63 7.66
N PHE A 499 5.06 3.44 8.70
CA PHE A 499 4.01 4.25 9.24
C PHE A 499 4.45 5.65 8.94
N TYR A 500 3.95 6.13 7.82
CA TYR A 500 4.23 7.46 7.32
C TYR A 500 2.92 8.24 7.37
N TYR A 501 2.87 9.19 8.28
CA TYR A 501 1.67 9.97 8.54
C TYR A 501 2.00 11.44 8.67
N PHE A 502 1.18 12.26 8.03
CA PHE A 502 1.46 13.68 7.91
C PHE A 502 0.18 14.52 8.04
N SER A 503 0.16 15.47 8.99
CA SER A 503 -1.02 16.28 9.32
C SER A 503 -0.67 17.65 9.89
N PRO A 504 -1.26 18.77 9.41
CA PRO A 504 -1.29 20.06 10.11
C PRO A 504 -2.35 20.00 11.20
N ALA A 505 -2.01 19.38 12.33
CA ALA A 505 -2.96 19.10 13.41
C ALA A 505 -3.47 20.40 14.05
N TYR A 506 -4.70 20.77 13.67
CA TYR A 506 -5.34 22.01 14.11
C TYR A 506 -5.59 22.07 15.62
N LEU A 507 -5.68 20.90 16.26
CA LEU A 507 -5.97 20.77 17.69
C LEU A 507 -4.76 20.30 18.51
N TYR A 508 -3.53 20.33 18.00
CA TYR A 508 -2.38 19.65 18.65
C TYR A 508 -2.24 19.92 20.15
N LEU A 509 -1.99 21.16 20.55
CA LEU A 509 -1.74 21.57 21.95
C LEU A 509 -3.02 21.93 22.73
N ALA A 510 -4.16 22.17 22.05
CA ALA A 510 -5.38 22.56 22.76
C ALA A 510 -6.66 22.13 22.05
N PRO A 511 -7.71 21.73 22.81
CA PRO A 511 -9.03 21.48 22.24
C PRO A 511 -9.71 22.78 21.81
N LEU A 512 -10.91 22.65 21.25
CA LEU A 512 -11.73 23.79 20.83
C LEU A 512 -13.13 23.67 21.43
N GLN A 513 -13.62 24.75 22.02
CA GLN A 513 -15.02 24.86 22.44
C GLN A 513 -15.71 25.94 21.62
N LEU A 514 -16.85 25.58 21.05
CA LEU A 514 -17.70 26.45 20.26
C LEU A 514 -19.07 26.57 20.93
N SER A 515 -19.64 27.76 20.82
CA SER A 515 -21.05 28.03 21.07
C SER A 515 -21.84 27.90 19.78
N LYS A 516 -23.16 27.73 19.90
CA LYS A 516 -24.05 27.71 18.74
C LYS A 516 -23.87 28.94 17.84
N GLY A 517 -23.67 28.71 16.54
CA GLY A 517 -23.43 29.73 15.53
C GLY A 517 -21.96 30.13 15.35
N ASP A 518 -21.05 29.64 16.19
CA ASP A 518 -19.61 29.84 15.97
C ASP A 518 -19.17 29.03 14.74
N CYS A 519 -18.31 29.64 13.93
CA CYS A 519 -17.77 29.04 12.72
C CYS A 519 -16.26 28.85 12.78
N ILE A 520 -15.78 27.75 12.20
CA ILE A 520 -14.37 27.50 11.92
C ILE A 520 -14.19 27.53 10.41
N LYS A 521 -13.24 28.34 9.93
CA LYS A 521 -12.79 28.30 8.53
C LYS A 521 -11.37 27.75 8.48
N LEU A 522 -11.16 26.67 7.73
CA LEU A 522 -9.84 26.09 7.49
C LEU A 522 -9.57 26.04 5.99
N ASN A 523 -8.36 26.41 5.59
CA ASN A 523 -7.90 26.35 4.21
C ASN A 523 -6.56 25.63 4.16
N TYR A 524 -6.41 24.67 3.27
CA TYR A 524 -5.16 23.95 3.08
C TYR A 524 -4.88 23.76 1.60
N ARG A 525 -3.61 23.70 1.22
CA ARG A 525 -3.20 23.08 -0.04
C ARG A 525 -2.36 21.85 0.27
N ILE A 526 -2.70 20.74 -0.35
CA ILE A 526 -1.80 19.59 -0.48
C ILE A 526 -1.22 19.67 -1.89
N LEU A 527 0.10 19.68 -2.01
CA LEU A 527 0.83 19.60 -3.28
C LEU A 527 1.61 18.28 -3.29
N HIS A 528 1.14 17.31 -4.04
CA HIS A 528 1.93 16.15 -4.41
C HIS A 528 2.96 16.53 -5.47
N ILE A 529 4.20 16.08 -5.31
CA ILE A 529 5.31 16.46 -6.18
C ILE A 529 6.28 15.30 -6.38
N SER A 530 6.70 15.12 -7.63
CA SER A 530 7.75 14.18 -8.04
C SER A 530 9.06 14.92 -8.27
N GLY A 531 10.17 14.28 -7.94
CA GLY A 531 11.51 14.83 -8.00
C GLY A 531 11.96 15.48 -6.69
N GLU A 532 13.24 15.88 -6.66
CA GLU A 532 13.82 16.64 -5.56
C GLU A 532 13.21 18.05 -5.49
N VAL A 533 12.96 18.52 -4.26
CA VAL A 533 12.37 19.83 -4.00
C VAL A 533 13.22 20.64 -3.03
N THR A 534 13.33 21.94 -3.27
CA THR A 534 14.05 22.86 -2.37
C THR A 534 13.09 23.73 -1.57
N SER A 535 13.59 24.28 -0.46
CA SER A 535 12.83 25.22 0.38
C SER A 535 12.42 26.48 -0.38
N GLU A 536 13.27 26.99 -1.28
CA GLU A 536 12.96 28.16 -2.11
C GLU A 536 11.83 27.87 -3.10
N GLN A 537 11.83 26.68 -3.71
CA GLN A 537 10.76 26.26 -4.60
C GLN A 537 9.43 26.19 -3.86
N LEU A 538 9.39 25.50 -2.71
CA LEU A 538 8.16 25.36 -1.91
C LEU A 538 7.67 26.70 -1.37
N SER A 539 8.58 27.55 -0.90
CA SER A 539 8.25 28.92 -0.48
C SER A 539 7.63 29.75 -1.60
N SER A 540 8.16 29.65 -2.83
CA SER A 540 7.60 30.35 -4.00
C SER A 540 6.18 29.86 -4.34
N VAL A 541 5.94 28.55 -4.28
CA VAL A 541 4.60 27.99 -4.51
C VAL A 541 3.64 28.39 -3.38
N TYR A 542 4.09 28.39 -2.13
CA TYR A 542 3.29 28.85 -0.99
C TYR A 542 2.91 30.33 -1.13
N GLN A 543 3.84 31.21 -1.49
CA GLN A 543 3.55 32.63 -1.75
C GLN A 543 2.55 32.80 -2.90
N SER A 544 2.65 31.97 -3.94
CA SER A 544 1.68 31.99 -5.04
C SER A 544 0.29 31.50 -4.62
N TYR A 545 0.20 30.60 -3.64
CA TYR A 545 -1.05 30.08 -3.11
C TYR A 545 -1.78 31.11 -2.25
N ILE A 546 -1.09 31.77 -1.31
CA ILE A 546 -1.72 32.73 -0.38
C ILE A 546 -2.11 34.06 -1.02
N ASN A 547 -1.63 34.35 -2.24
CA ASN A 547 -1.95 35.56 -2.99
C ASN A 547 -3.10 35.37 -4.00
N ARG A 548 -3.68 34.18 -4.10
CA ARG A 548 -4.90 33.90 -4.88
C ARG A 548 -6.12 34.29 -4.07
#